data_AF-A0A814HGZ3-F1
#
_entry.id   AF-A0A814HGZ3-F1
#
_cell.length_a   1.000
_cell.length_b   1.000
_cell.length_c   1.000
_cell.angle_alpha   90.00
_cell.angle_beta   90.00
_cell.angle_gamma   90.00
#
_symmetry.space_group_name_H-M   'P 1'
#
loop_
_entity.id
_entity.type
_entity.pdbx_description
1 polymer ?
#
loop_
_entity_poly.entity_id
_entity_poly.type
_entity_poly.pdbx_seq_one_letter_code
_entity_poly.pdbx_strand_id
1 'polypeptide(L)'
;MAALLNPSYPDLMNNNSGLALIRLGDGEMKLMFGVSVRSIDPWSWPGGQSRLGLDLRKALRYPKYQYNAFSPVYYGIYDAKDICPFHELLTMIYQHPKYLTYTNLFVNSNYPSTKLLHRSLIRDHRKKIILIINNGTSSKKLLELNEWACEIVQYPNDGPLLWENNQFREKAIDKIVATAKRYRNRLFAFSVGPLTRVLIHHAWLENPFNRYIDFGSTLDEMIKDRVTRPYQSNTELNHDPTYIINFDANKRLFQISTVN
;
A
#
# COMPACT_ATOMS: atom_id res chain seq x y z
N MET A 1 -12.91 0.39 20.37
CA MET A 1 -11.62 0.41 19.66
C MET A 1 -11.65 1.15 18.31
N ALA A 2 -12.79 1.23 17.62
CA ALA A 2 -12.95 2.03 16.39
C ALA A 2 -12.66 3.54 16.55
N ALA A 3 -12.59 4.05 17.80
CA ALA A 3 -12.33 5.45 18.12
C ALA A 3 -10.85 5.88 18.06
N LEU A 4 -9.90 4.97 17.80
CA LEU A 4 -8.46 5.29 17.83
C LEU A 4 -7.84 5.57 16.45
N LEU A 5 -8.53 5.19 15.37
CA LEU A 5 -8.01 5.30 14.00
C LEU A 5 -8.76 6.41 13.27
N ASN A 6 -8.03 7.32 12.63
CA ASN A 6 -8.65 8.42 11.89
C ASN A 6 -9.12 7.88 10.54
N PRO A 7 -10.43 7.85 10.27
CA PRO A 7 -10.90 7.33 9.00
C PRO A 7 -10.68 8.34 7.86
N SER A 8 -10.47 9.62 8.17
CA SER A 8 -10.46 10.72 7.19
C SER A 8 -9.10 10.95 6.51
N TYR A 9 -9.19 11.42 5.26
CA TYR A 9 -8.07 11.55 4.32
C TYR A 9 -7.97 12.89 3.59
N PRO A 10 -8.15 14.04 4.26
CA PRO A 10 -8.03 15.32 3.58
C PRO A 10 -6.69 15.47 2.85
N ASP A 11 -5.62 14.83 3.35
CA ASP A 11 -4.28 14.94 2.80
C ASP A 11 -3.97 13.98 1.63
N LEU A 12 -4.67 12.84 1.48
CA LEU A 12 -4.39 11.93 0.35
C LEU A 12 -4.64 12.60 -1.00
N MET A 13 -5.64 13.49 -1.02
CA MET A 13 -6.03 14.26 -2.19
C MET A 13 -5.30 15.61 -2.28
N ASN A 14 -4.51 15.98 -1.28
CA ASN A 14 -3.71 17.20 -1.31
C ASN A 14 -2.50 16.98 -2.21
N ASN A 15 -2.53 17.60 -3.39
CA ASN A 15 -1.52 17.42 -4.43
C ASN A 15 -0.21 18.16 -4.16
N ASN A 16 -0.16 19.01 -3.13
CA ASN A 16 0.97 19.91 -2.87
C ASN A 16 1.87 19.45 -1.72
N SER A 17 1.50 18.39 -1.00
CA SER A 17 2.29 17.81 0.09
C SER A 17 2.71 16.39 -0.26
N GLY A 18 3.93 16.04 0.11
CA GLY A 18 4.33 14.64 0.08
C GLY A 18 3.58 13.85 1.16
N LEU A 19 3.51 12.53 1.00
CA LEU A 19 2.96 11.63 2.02
C LEU A 19 3.37 10.20 1.71
N ALA A 20 3.27 9.31 2.70
CA ALA A 20 3.23 7.88 2.45
C ALA A 20 1.99 7.25 3.08
N LEU A 21 1.35 6.32 2.39
CA LEU A 21 0.33 5.43 2.93
C LEU A 21 0.82 3.99 2.77
N ILE A 22 1.11 3.37 3.90
CA ILE A 22 1.57 1.99 4.04
C ILE A 22 0.40 1.21 4.64
N ARG A 23 -0.07 0.14 3.98
CA ARG A 23 -1.14 -0.70 4.55
C ARG A 23 -0.53 -1.99 5.09
N LEU A 24 -1.03 -2.55 6.17
CA LEU A 24 -0.51 -3.80 6.75
C LEU A 24 -1.64 -4.82 6.67
N GLY A 25 -1.50 -5.82 5.80
CA GLY A 25 -2.45 -6.90 5.65
C GLY A 25 -2.08 -8.10 6.53
N ASP A 26 -2.91 -9.13 6.51
CA ASP A 26 -2.69 -10.37 7.25
C ASP A 26 -1.39 -11.10 6.81
N GLY A 27 -1.08 -11.08 5.51
CA GLY A 27 0.13 -11.69 4.96
C GLY A 27 1.42 -11.06 5.50
N GLU A 28 1.49 -9.73 5.55
CA GLU A 28 2.66 -9.04 6.11
C GLU A 28 2.80 -9.24 7.61
N MET A 29 1.68 -9.30 8.32
CA MET A 29 1.66 -9.65 9.73
C MET A 29 2.26 -11.03 9.96
N LYS A 30 1.80 -12.05 9.21
CA LYS A 30 2.35 -13.40 9.29
C LYS A 30 3.86 -13.42 9.03
N LEU A 31 4.35 -12.68 8.04
CA LEU A 31 5.79 -12.56 7.76
C LEU A 31 6.57 -11.93 8.94
N MET A 32 6.05 -10.88 9.57
CA MET A 32 6.70 -10.22 10.71
C MET A 32 6.86 -11.14 11.92
N PHE A 33 5.87 -11.98 12.18
CA PHE A 33 5.86 -12.95 13.29
C PHE A 33 6.45 -14.32 12.93
N GLY A 34 6.88 -14.52 11.69
CA GLY A 34 7.40 -15.79 11.22
C GLY A 34 6.36 -16.90 11.17
N VAL A 35 5.10 -16.55 10.97
CA VAL A 35 4.00 -17.49 10.75
C VAL A 35 4.00 -17.90 9.28
N SER A 36 3.71 -19.17 9.01
CA SER A 36 3.59 -19.65 7.63
C SER A 36 2.40 -19.00 6.93
N VAL A 37 2.53 -18.77 5.63
CA VAL A 37 1.45 -18.19 4.82
C VAL A 37 1.52 -18.71 3.39
N ARG A 38 0.35 -19.09 2.88
CA ARG A 38 0.12 -19.39 1.47
C ARG A 38 -0.76 -18.30 0.90
N SER A 39 -0.20 -17.45 0.03
CA SER A 39 -0.93 -16.33 -0.55
C SER A 39 -1.78 -16.78 -1.75
N ILE A 40 -2.79 -15.97 -2.07
CA ILE A 40 -3.51 -16.01 -3.36
C ILE A 40 -2.57 -15.54 -4.48
N ASP A 41 -1.65 -14.62 -4.15
CA ASP A 41 -0.58 -14.20 -5.05
C ASP A 41 0.51 -15.27 -5.13
N PRO A 42 1.38 -15.25 -6.16
CA PRO A 42 2.46 -16.22 -6.38
C PRO A 42 3.64 -16.06 -5.40
N TRP A 43 3.36 -16.00 -4.10
CA TRP A 43 4.35 -16.03 -3.05
C TRP A 43 3.83 -16.84 -1.85
N SER A 44 4.75 -17.43 -1.11
CA SER A 44 4.43 -18.13 0.13
C SER A 44 5.61 -18.02 1.09
N TRP A 45 5.34 -18.32 2.36
CA TRP A 45 6.38 -18.41 3.37
C TRP A 45 6.15 -19.67 4.21
N PRO A 46 7.16 -20.54 4.36
CA PRO A 46 7.01 -21.80 5.10
C PRO A 46 6.89 -21.60 6.62
N GLY A 47 7.14 -20.39 7.12
CA GLY A 47 7.23 -20.09 8.55
C GLY A 47 8.69 -19.91 9.00
N GLY A 48 8.86 -19.47 10.25
CA GLY A 48 10.15 -19.04 10.78
C GLY A 48 10.46 -17.57 10.45
N GLN A 49 11.53 -17.04 11.04
CA GLN A 49 11.92 -15.65 10.86
C GLN A 49 12.31 -15.37 9.40
N SER A 50 11.66 -14.40 8.77
CA SER A 50 12.06 -13.87 7.46
C SER A 50 12.84 -12.56 7.60
N ARG A 51 13.80 -12.33 6.70
CA ARG A 51 14.49 -11.04 6.58
C ARG A 51 13.52 -9.93 6.18
N LEU A 52 12.57 -10.25 5.31
CA LEU A 52 11.50 -9.30 4.96
C LEU A 52 10.67 -8.93 6.19
N GLY A 53 10.31 -9.89 7.03
CA GLY A 53 9.60 -9.65 8.29
C GLY A 53 10.40 -8.80 9.28
N LEU A 54 11.72 -8.97 9.34
CA LEU A 54 12.60 -8.11 10.13
C LEU A 54 12.62 -6.66 9.59
N ASP A 55 12.73 -6.48 8.28
CA ASP A 55 12.77 -5.16 7.66
C ASP A 55 11.41 -4.46 7.70
N LEU A 56 10.31 -5.21 7.60
CA LEU A 56 8.95 -4.71 7.85
C LEU A 56 8.85 -4.13 9.27
N ARG A 57 9.29 -4.89 10.29
CA ARG A 57 9.29 -4.41 11.69
C ARG A 57 10.14 -3.16 11.87
N LYS A 58 11.31 -3.08 11.23
CA LYS A 58 12.15 -1.87 11.26
C LYS A 58 11.44 -0.67 10.61
N ALA A 59 10.78 -0.89 9.48
CA ALA A 59 10.04 0.16 8.77
C ALA A 59 8.86 0.74 9.57
N LEU A 60 8.32 0.02 10.57
CA LEU A 60 7.28 0.53 11.47
C LEU A 60 7.82 1.39 12.62
N ARG A 61 9.10 1.24 12.96
CA ARG A 61 9.71 1.85 14.17
C ARG A 61 10.51 3.12 13.89
N TYR A 62 10.55 3.60 12.65
CA TYR A 62 11.51 4.61 12.26
C TYR A 62 11.15 6.01 12.81
N PRO A 63 11.96 6.61 13.70
CA PRO A 63 11.59 7.84 14.42
C PRO A 63 11.39 9.07 13.52
N LYS A 64 12.07 9.11 12.35
CA LYS A 64 11.99 10.23 11.40
C LYS A 64 10.57 10.44 10.85
N TYR A 65 9.67 9.44 10.97
CA TYR A 65 8.26 9.57 10.60
C TYR A 65 7.44 10.46 11.52
N GLN A 66 7.92 10.74 12.73
CA GLN A 66 7.15 11.44 13.76
C GLN A 66 7.12 12.95 13.59
N TYR A 67 8.13 13.53 12.93
CA TYR A 67 8.37 14.98 12.95
C TYR A 67 8.24 15.67 11.60
N ASN A 68 7.90 14.93 10.53
CA ASN A 68 7.68 15.57 9.22
C ASN A 68 6.21 15.96 9.04
N ALA A 69 5.82 17.08 9.65
CA ALA A 69 4.48 17.65 9.49
C ALA A 69 4.11 17.96 8.02
N PHE A 70 5.11 18.15 7.16
CA PHE A 70 4.93 18.47 5.74
C PHE A 70 4.80 17.24 4.83
N SER A 71 5.21 16.06 5.32
CA SER A 71 5.14 14.80 4.58
C SER A 71 4.77 13.62 5.49
N PRO A 72 3.52 13.53 5.97
CA PRO A 72 3.12 12.50 6.92
C PRO A 72 3.21 11.08 6.36
N VAL A 73 3.39 10.10 7.26
CA VAL A 73 3.33 8.68 6.93
C VAL A 73 2.20 8.02 7.69
N TYR A 74 1.21 7.56 6.92
CA TYR A 74 0.03 6.86 7.41
C TYR A 74 0.26 5.35 7.40
N TYR A 75 -0.15 4.70 8.48
CA TYR A 75 -0.17 3.25 8.59
C TYR A 75 -1.61 2.75 8.65
N GLY A 76 -2.04 2.09 7.58
CA GLY A 76 -3.26 1.29 7.54
C GLY A 76 -3.03 -0.02 8.28
N ILE A 77 -3.87 -0.29 9.26
CA ILE A 77 -3.82 -1.48 10.10
C ILE A 77 -5.00 -2.38 9.74
N TYR A 78 -4.74 -3.66 9.52
CA TYR A 78 -5.80 -4.63 9.30
C TYR A 78 -6.69 -4.74 10.54
N ASP A 79 -7.99 -4.60 10.34
CA ASP A 79 -9.00 -4.81 11.37
C ASP A 79 -9.20 -6.32 11.55
N ALA A 80 -8.35 -6.93 12.39
CA ALA A 80 -8.50 -8.32 12.76
C ALA A 80 -9.51 -8.43 13.91
N LYS A 81 -10.48 -9.34 13.78
CA LYS A 81 -11.28 -9.80 14.93
C LYS A 81 -10.40 -10.44 16.02
N ASP A 82 -9.21 -10.92 15.65
CA ASP A 82 -8.20 -11.41 16.58
C ASP A 82 -7.41 -10.27 17.23
N ILE A 83 -7.71 -10.03 18.51
CA ILE A 83 -7.17 -8.93 19.31
C ILE A 83 -5.64 -9.07 19.56
N CYS A 84 -5.12 -10.29 19.62
CA CYS A 84 -3.74 -10.53 20.09
C CYS A 84 -2.66 -10.02 19.09
N PRO A 85 -2.69 -10.36 17.78
CA PRO A 85 -1.73 -9.81 16.82
C PRO A 85 -1.89 -8.30 16.61
N PHE A 86 -3.10 -7.77 16.80
CA PHE A 86 -3.40 -6.36 16.64
C PHE A 86 -2.73 -5.50 17.71
N HIS A 87 -2.80 -5.90 18.99
CA HIS A 87 -2.13 -5.17 20.06
C HIS A 87 -0.61 -5.16 19.87
N GLU A 88 -0.02 -6.32 19.55
CA GLU A 88 1.42 -6.41 19.32
C GLU A 88 1.86 -5.50 18.16
N LEU A 89 1.11 -5.47 17.06
CA LEU A 89 1.39 -4.56 15.96
C LEU A 89 1.37 -3.09 16.38
N LEU A 90 0.36 -2.66 17.14
CA LEU A 90 0.27 -1.28 17.63
C LEU A 90 1.48 -0.90 18.48
N THR A 91 2.02 -1.84 19.28
CA THR A 91 3.25 -1.57 20.06
C THR A 91 4.50 -1.43 19.18
N MET A 92 4.50 -1.98 17.97
CA MET A 92 5.62 -1.85 17.02
C MET A 92 5.55 -0.57 16.19
N ILE A 93 4.37 0.02 16.00
CA ILE A 93 4.21 1.22 15.17
C ILE A 93 4.59 2.45 15.99
N TYR A 94 5.70 3.08 15.62
CA TYR A 94 6.17 4.29 16.30
C TYR A 94 5.68 5.55 15.57
N GLN A 95 4.36 5.76 15.58
CA GLN A 95 3.69 6.86 14.90
C GLN A 95 2.55 7.45 15.76
N HIS A 96 2.30 8.76 15.62
CA HIS A 96 1.20 9.42 16.32
C HIS A 96 -0.16 8.83 15.89
N PRO A 97 -1.10 8.54 16.81
CA PRO A 97 -2.39 7.89 16.50
C PRO A 97 -3.19 8.52 15.35
N LYS A 98 -3.13 9.85 15.20
CA LYS A 98 -3.78 10.59 14.10
C LYS A 98 -3.35 10.16 12.68
N TYR A 99 -2.21 9.49 12.53
CA TYR A 99 -1.70 8.94 11.27
C TYR A 99 -1.91 7.42 11.17
N LEU A 100 -2.60 6.82 12.13
CA LEU A 100 -3.04 5.44 12.06
C LEU A 100 -4.44 5.39 11.46
N THR A 101 -4.65 4.42 10.59
CA THR A 101 -5.88 4.21 9.85
C THR A 101 -6.05 2.71 9.58
N TYR A 102 -6.96 2.33 8.70
CA TYR A 102 -7.28 0.95 8.43
C TYR A 102 -6.71 0.45 7.11
N THR A 103 -6.41 -0.84 6.99
CA THR A 103 -6.04 -1.44 5.69
C THR A 103 -7.26 -1.59 4.76
N ASN A 104 -8.45 -1.78 5.35
CA ASN A 104 -9.66 -2.18 4.63
C ASN A 104 -10.37 -1.04 3.88
N LEU A 105 -9.81 0.17 3.89
CA LEU A 105 -10.41 1.35 3.28
C LEU A 105 -10.54 1.24 1.76
N PHE A 106 -9.68 0.46 1.12
CA PHE A 106 -9.66 0.37 -0.34
C PHE A 106 -10.26 -0.92 -0.89
N VAL A 107 -10.76 -1.80 -0.02
CA VAL A 107 -11.19 -3.16 -0.37
C VAL A 107 -12.62 -3.39 0.12
N ASN A 108 -13.17 -4.59 -0.16
CA ASN A 108 -14.50 -5.01 0.29
C ASN A 108 -15.57 -3.99 -0.15
N SER A 109 -16.54 -3.66 0.70
CA SER A 109 -17.58 -2.68 0.37
C SER A 109 -17.07 -1.30 -0.05
N ASN A 110 -15.80 -0.95 0.24
CA ASN A 110 -15.20 0.31 -0.22
C ASN A 110 -14.59 0.24 -1.63
N TYR A 111 -14.53 -0.94 -2.23
CA TYR A 111 -13.87 -1.12 -3.52
C TYR A 111 -14.54 -0.35 -4.68
N PRO A 112 -15.88 -0.24 -4.79
CA PRO A 112 -16.51 0.61 -5.80
C PRO A 112 -16.02 2.07 -5.76
N SER A 113 -15.96 2.67 -4.57
CA SER A 113 -15.40 4.02 -4.37
C SER A 113 -13.91 4.09 -4.70
N THR A 114 -13.16 3.04 -4.39
CA THR A 114 -11.74 2.93 -4.73
C THR A 114 -11.51 2.92 -6.23
N LYS A 115 -12.39 2.27 -7.01
CA LYS A 115 -12.32 2.33 -8.49
C LYS A 115 -12.52 3.75 -9.01
N LEU A 116 -13.44 4.51 -8.42
CA LEU A 116 -13.64 5.92 -8.77
C LEU A 116 -12.42 6.77 -8.41
N LEU A 117 -11.81 6.51 -7.24
CA LEU A 117 -10.56 7.13 -6.83
C LEU A 117 -9.44 6.88 -7.84
N HIS A 118 -9.20 5.63 -8.23
CA HIS A 118 -8.15 5.31 -9.22
C HIS A 118 -8.36 6.05 -10.54
N ARG A 119 -9.59 6.08 -11.05
CA ARG A 119 -9.95 6.82 -12.27
C ARG A 119 -9.66 8.31 -12.12
N SER A 120 -10.04 8.91 -10.98
CA SER A 120 -9.75 10.32 -10.69
C SER A 120 -8.25 10.59 -10.62
N LEU A 121 -7.47 9.74 -9.94
CA LEU A 121 -6.03 9.90 -9.83
C LEU A 121 -5.34 9.79 -11.19
N ILE A 122 -5.74 8.84 -12.03
CA ILE A 122 -5.17 8.68 -13.38
C ILE A 122 -5.50 9.87 -14.27
N ARG A 123 -6.74 10.37 -14.22
CA ARG A 123 -7.14 11.58 -14.94
C ARG A 123 -6.32 12.79 -14.50
N ASP A 124 -6.23 13.01 -13.19
CA ASP A 124 -5.66 14.23 -12.60
C ASP A 124 -4.13 14.22 -12.56
N HIS A 125 -3.52 13.02 -12.55
CA HIS A 125 -2.07 12.80 -12.50
C HIS A 125 -1.54 12.08 -13.74
N ARG A 126 -2.22 12.18 -14.89
CA ARG A 126 -1.75 11.60 -16.15
C ARG A 126 -0.31 12.04 -16.44
N LYS A 127 0.55 11.08 -16.77
CA LYS A 127 2.01 11.26 -16.96
C LYS A 127 2.74 11.83 -15.75
N LYS A 128 2.15 11.71 -14.55
CA LYS A 128 2.77 12.05 -13.27
C LYS A 128 2.72 10.90 -12.25
N ILE A 129 2.29 9.72 -12.67
CA ILE A 129 2.27 8.52 -11.84
C ILE A 129 3.50 7.65 -12.16
N ILE A 130 4.24 7.28 -11.13
CA ILE A 130 5.26 6.23 -11.17
C ILE A 130 4.59 4.96 -10.67
N LEU A 131 4.42 3.98 -11.55
CA LEU A 131 3.73 2.74 -11.23
C LEU A 131 4.76 1.68 -10.80
N ILE A 132 4.66 1.20 -9.56
CA ILE A 132 5.54 0.16 -9.03
C ILE A 132 4.74 -1.13 -8.88
N ILE A 133 5.01 -2.12 -9.72
CA ILE A 133 4.19 -3.34 -9.82
C ILE A 133 5.02 -4.62 -9.81
N ASN A 134 4.38 -5.74 -9.53
CA ASN A 134 4.97 -7.05 -9.74
C ASN A 134 5.01 -7.44 -11.24
N ASN A 135 5.85 -8.43 -11.56
CA ASN A 135 5.90 -9.04 -12.88
C ASN A 135 4.58 -9.78 -13.20
N GLY A 136 4.34 -10.06 -14.47
CA GLY A 136 3.13 -10.79 -14.90
C GLY A 136 2.00 -9.89 -15.44
N THR A 137 2.26 -8.60 -15.58
CA THR A 137 1.49 -7.74 -16.49
C THR A 137 1.87 -8.08 -17.94
N SER A 138 0.89 -8.28 -18.82
CA SER A 138 1.14 -8.62 -20.23
C SER A 138 1.80 -7.46 -20.98
N SER A 139 2.55 -7.74 -22.04
CA SER A 139 3.21 -6.70 -22.84
C SER A 139 2.21 -5.69 -23.43
N LYS A 140 1.05 -6.17 -23.91
CA LYS A 140 -0.04 -5.30 -24.37
C LYS A 140 -0.49 -4.37 -23.24
N LYS A 141 -0.68 -4.91 -22.04
CA LYS A 141 -1.11 -4.11 -20.91
C LYS A 141 -0.07 -3.10 -20.46
N LEU A 142 1.22 -3.45 -20.49
CA LEU A 142 2.29 -2.48 -20.22
C LEU A 142 2.26 -1.28 -21.18
N LEU A 143 1.93 -1.49 -22.46
CA LEU A 143 1.77 -0.40 -23.43
C LEU A 143 0.58 0.52 -23.06
N GLU A 144 -0.57 -0.05 -22.70
CA GLU A 144 -1.74 0.73 -22.25
C GLU A 144 -1.44 1.52 -20.96
N LEU A 145 -0.75 0.89 -19.99
CA LEU A 145 -0.33 1.56 -18.76
C LEU A 145 0.60 2.73 -19.06
N ASN A 146 1.50 2.58 -20.03
CA ASN A 146 2.39 3.64 -20.47
C ASN A 146 1.66 4.83 -21.07
N GLU A 147 0.38 4.75 -21.46
CA GLU A 147 -0.38 5.91 -21.95
C GLU A 147 -0.70 6.95 -20.86
N TRP A 148 -0.68 6.53 -19.59
CA TRP A 148 -1.00 7.39 -18.46
C TRP A 148 0.05 7.36 -17.34
N ALA A 149 0.85 6.30 -17.22
CA ALA A 149 2.00 6.29 -16.32
C ALA A 149 3.16 7.11 -16.92
N CYS A 150 3.95 7.72 -16.04
CA CYS A 150 5.21 8.37 -16.37
C CYS A 150 6.35 7.35 -16.49
N GLU A 151 6.39 6.39 -15.56
CA GLU A 151 7.36 5.29 -15.55
C GLU A 151 6.67 4.07 -14.92
N ILE A 152 7.02 2.87 -15.40
CA ILE A 152 6.61 1.59 -14.81
C ILE A 152 7.86 0.87 -14.32
N VAL A 153 7.88 0.56 -13.03
CA VAL A 153 8.98 -0.14 -12.36
C VAL A 153 8.48 -1.51 -11.92
N GLN A 154 9.04 -2.57 -12.50
CA GLN A 154 8.63 -3.93 -12.19
C GLN A 154 9.55 -4.61 -11.16
N TYR A 155 8.96 -5.44 -10.32
CA TYR A 155 9.61 -6.32 -9.35
C TYR A 155 9.15 -7.76 -9.53
N PRO A 156 9.94 -8.78 -9.13
CA PRO A 156 9.51 -10.17 -9.19
C PRO A 156 8.26 -10.48 -8.36
N ASN A 157 7.61 -11.59 -8.72
CA ASN A 157 6.38 -12.06 -8.11
C ASN A 157 6.56 -12.69 -6.73
N ASP A 158 7.66 -13.39 -6.51
CA ASP A 158 7.96 -14.09 -5.26
C ASP A 158 8.86 -13.26 -4.34
N GLY A 159 8.36 -12.06 -4.02
CA GLY A 159 9.11 -11.05 -3.28
C GLY A 159 9.71 -11.56 -1.96
N PRO A 160 8.94 -12.21 -1.07
CA PRO A 160 9.43 -12.67 0.23
C PRO A 160 10.60 -13.65 0.15
N LEU A 161 10.51 -14.70 -0.69
CA LEU A 161 11.60 -15.68 -0.81
C LEU A 161 12.84 -15.05 -1.47
N LEU A 162 12.67 -14.20 -2.48
CA LEU A 162 13.79 -13.51 -3.12
C LEU A 162 14.47 -12.51 -2.17
N TRP A 163 13.74 -11.92 -1.23
CA TRP A 163 14.27 -10.96 -0.25
C TRP A 163 15.30 -11.57 0.72
N GLU A 164 15.28 -12.90 0.86
CA GLU A 164 16.28 -13.61 1.65
C GLU A 164 17.68 -13.48 1.04
N ASN A 165 17.78 -13.33 -0.29
CA ASN A 165 19.04 -13.06 -0.98
C ASN A 165 19.47 -11.60 -0.78
N ASN A 166 20.64 -11.38 -0.15
CA ASN A 166 21.18 -10.04 0.11
C ASN A 166 21.32 -9.20 -1.15
N GLN A 167 21.88 -9.78 -2.21
CA GLN A 167 22.15 -9.05 -3.44
C GLN A 167 20.85 -8.61 -4.12
N PHE A 168 19.81 -9.46 -4.11
CA PHE A 168 18.49 -9.06 -4.60
C PHE A 168 17.91 -7.92 -3.77
N ARG A 169 17.95 -8.05 -2.43
CA ARG A 169 17.44 -7.04 -1.51
C ARG A 169 18.08 -5.67 -1.70
N GLU A 170 19.41 -5.62 -1.76
CA GLU A 170 20.16 -4.38 -1.99
C GLU A 170 19.79 -3.76 -3.34
N LYS A 171 19.81 -4.55 -4.43
CA LYS A 171 19.41 -4.07 -5.75
C LYS A 171 17.97 -3.57 -5.80
N ALA A 172 17.06 -4.22 -5.08
CA ALA A 172 15.66 -3.83 -5.00
C ALA A 172 15.47 -2.48 -4.30
N ILE A 173 16.24 -2.25 -3.23
CA ILE A 173 16.28 -0.98 -2.48
C ILE A 173 16.92 0.12 -3.32
N ASP A 174 18.09 -0.13 -3.90
CA ASP A 174 18.80 0.85 -4.74
C ASP A 174 17.93 1.29 -5.92
N LYS A 175 17.21 0.35 -6.54
CA LYS A 175 16.29 0.63 -7.63
C LYS A 175 15.20 1.61 -7.20
N ILE A 176 14.53 1.39 -6.06
CA ILE A 176 13.44 2.29 -5.64
C ILE A 176 13.96 3.64 -5.17
N VAL A 177 15.11 3.66 -4.48
CA VAL A 177 15.79 4.90 -4.03
C VAL A 177 16.18 5.74 -5.24
N ALA A 178 16.80 5.13 -6.25
CA ALA A 178 17.17 5.82 -7.49
C ALA A 178 15.94 6.37 -8.21
N THR A 179 14.84 5.63 -8.27
CA THR A 179 13.58 6.13 -8.86
C THR A 179 13.01 7.29 -8.05
N ALA A 180 12.99 7.21 -6.71
CA ALA A 180 12.52 8.31 -5.85
C ALA A 180 13.33 9.60 -6.02
N LYS A 181 14.65 9.50 -6.22
CA LYS A 181 15.55 10.67 -6.47
C LYS A 181 15.22 11.40 -7.76
N ARG A 182 14.84 10.69 -8.83
CA ARG A 182 14.61 11.29 -10.16
C ARG A 182 13.39 12.21 -10.23
N TYR A 183 12.46 12.06 -9.29
CA TYR A 183 11.14 12.67 -9.39
C TYR A 183 10.81 13.50 -8.16
N ARG A 184 10.11 14.61 -8.36
CA ARG A 184 9.55 15.43 -7.28
C ARG A 184 8.07 15.70 -7.53
N ASN A 185 7.28 15.75 -6.47
CA ASN A 185 5.83 15.96 -6.51
C ASN A 185 5.11 14.97 -7.44
N ARG A 186 5.54 13.71 -7.45
CA ARG A 186 4.90 12.62 -8.20
C ARG A 186 4.12 11.69 -7.29
N LEU A 187 3.16 10.98 -7.88
CA LEU A 187 2.44 9.89 -7.23
C LEU A 187 3.14 8.56 -7.56
N PHE A 188 3.68 7.89 -6.57
CA PHE A 188 4.17 6.53 -6.65
C PHE A 188 3.05 5.59 -6.20
N ALA A 189 2.50 4.82 -7.14
CA ALA A 189 1.42 3.87 -6.91
C ALA A 189 1.99 2.45 -6.85
N PHE A 190 1.91 1.80 -5.68
CA PHE A 190 2.50 0.48 -5.45
C PHE A 190 1.46 -0.64 -5.48
N SER A 191 1.78 -1.73 -6.19
CA SER A 191 1.16 -3.04 -6.08
C SER A 191 2.23 -4.14 -6.24
N VAL A 192 3.02 -4.35 -5.18
CA VAL A 192 4.16 -5.30 -5.16
C VAL A 192 4.07 -6.26 -3.98
N GLY A 193 2.86 -6.47 -3.45
CA GLY A 193 2.60 -7.32 -2.31
C GLY A 193 3.47 -6.95 -1.09
N PRO A 194 4.04 -7.95 -0.38
CA PRO A 194 4.77 -7.71 0.87
C PRO A 194 5.97 -6.77 0.77
N LEU A 195 6.59 -6.63 -0.40
CA LEU A 195 7.73 -5.72 -0.59
C LEU A 195 7.33 -4.26 -0.49
N THR A 196 6.08 -3.91 -0.80
CA THR A 196 5.63 -2.53 -0.93
C THR A 196 5.99 -1.67 0.28
N ARG A 197 5.84 -2.17 1.51
CA ARG A 197 6.03 -1.37 2.72
C ARG A 197 7.50 -1.00 2.93
N VAL A 198 8.41 -1.95 2.72
CA VAL A 198 9.85 -1.70 2.82
C VAL A 198 10.34 -0.81 1.67
N LEU A 199 9.81 -1.00 0.46
CA LEU A 199 10.15 -0.15 -0.68
C LEU A 199 9.66 1.30 -0.47
N ILE A 200 8.43 1.50 0.00
CA ILE A 200 7.92 2.83 0.37
C ILE A 200 8.78 3.46 1.46
N HIS A 201 9.18 2.68 2.47
CA HIS A 201 10.05 3.15 3.55
C HIS A 201 11.33 3.80 3.02
N HIS A 202 12.07 3.07 2.18
CA HIS A 202 13.31 3.58 1.59
C HIS A 202 13.08 4.74 0.62
N ALA A 203 12.03 4.66 -0.20
CA ALA A 203 11.69 5.69 -1.17
C ALA A 203 11.33 7.04 -0.51
N TRP A 204 10.53 6.99 0.56
CA TRP A 204 10.11 8.17 1.30
C TRP A 204 11.27 8.80 2.09
N LEU A 205 12.15 7.98 2.69
CA LEU A 205 13.32 8.49 3.40
C LEU A 205 14.25 9.28 2.48
N GLU A 206 14.31 8.85 1.23
CA GLU A 206 15.08 9.50 0.18
C GLU A 206 14.40 10.78 -0.31
N ASN A 207 13.11 10.73 -0.65
CA ASN A 207 12.42 11.90 -1.19
C ASN A 207 10.99 12.04 -0.64
N PRO A 208 10.84 12.68 0.53
CA PRO A 208 9.54 12.81 1.18
C PRO A 208 8.61 13.81 0.46
N PHE A 209 9.04 14.49 -0.61
CA PHE A 209 8.18 15.42 -1.37
C PHE A 209 7.31 14.71 -2.42
N ASN A 210 7.50 13.41 -2.63
CA ASN A 210 6.59 12.60 -3.42
C ASN A 210 5.49 12.01 -2.55
N ARG A 211 4.45 11.50 -3.21
CA ARG A 211 3.39 10.71 -2.56
C ARG A 211 3.60 9.25 -2.87
N TYR A 212 3.59 8.41 -1.84
CA TYR A 212 3.81 6.97 -1.95
C TYR A 212 2.58 6.24 -1.42
N ILE A 213 1.82 5.59 -2.30
CA ILE A 213 0.56 4.95 -1.90
C ILE A 213 0.61 3.47 -2.20
N ASP A 214 0.44 2.67 -1.15
CA ASP A 214 0.16 1.24 -1.25
C ASP A 214 -1.29 1.03 -1.67
N PHE A 215 -1.52 0.77 -2.96
CA PHE A 215 -2.84 0.35 -3.45
C PHE A 215 -2.98 -1.18 -3.44
N GLY A 216 -1.88 -1.92 -3.57
CA GLY A 216 -1.90 -3.38 -3.59
C GLY A 216 -2.87 -3.93 -4.63
N SER A 217 -3.58 -5.00 -4.29
CA SER A 217 -4.48 -5.70 -5.21
C SER A 217 -5.67 -4.87 -5.71
N THR A 218 -5.94 -3.68 -5.17
CA THR A 218 -7.04 -2.84 -5.66
C THR A 218 -6.76 -2.30 -7.08
N LEU A 219 -5.49 -2.21 -7.47
CA LEU A 219 -5.07 -1.88 -8.82
C LEU A 219 -5.16 -3.05 -9.80
N ASP A 220 -5.34 -4.30 -9.33
CA ASP A 220 -5.14 -5.49 -10.16
C ASP A 220 -6.02 -5.52 -11.41
N GLU A 221 -7.29 -5.11 -11.33
CA GLU A 221 -8.15 -5.02 -12.53
C GLU A 221 -7.54 -4.09 -13.59
N MET A 222 -6.86 -3.01 -13.16
CA MET A 222 -6.26 -2.04 -14.05
C MET A 222 -4.88 -2.44 -14.57
N ILE A 223 -4.13 -3.25 -13.82
CA ILE A 223 -2.76 -3.64 -14.20
C ILE A 223 -2.66 -5.06 -14.77
N LYS A 224 -3.62 -5.94 -14.49
CA LYS A 224 -3.61 -7.36 -14.90
C LYS A 224 -4.82 -7.74 -15.77
N ASP A 225 -5.78 -6.82 -16.00
CA ASP A 225 -7.02 -7.06 -16.75
C ASP A 225 -7.84 -8.27 -16.26
N ARG A 226 -7.80 -8.53 -14.96
CA ARG A 226 -8.57 -9.60 -14.34
C ARG A 226 -8.87 -9.32 -12.88
N VAL A 227 -9.94 -9.92 -12.40
CA VAL A 227 -10.23 -10.05 -10.98
C VAL A 227 -9.22 -11.01 -10.34
N THR A 228 -8.61 -10.58 -9.24
CA THR A 228 -7.66 -11.38 -8.45
C THR A 228 -8.11 -11.57 -7.00
N ARG A 229 -9.19 -10.89 -6.59
CA ARG A 229 -9.76 -10.94 -5.24
C ARG A 229 -11.29 -11.01 -5.28
N PRO A 230 -11.93 -11.76 -4.38
CA PRO A 230 -13.39 -11.90 -4.35
C PRO A 230 -14.17 -10.58 -4.23
N TYR A 231 -13.62 -9.61 -3.48
CA TYR A 231 -14.28 -8.29 -3.30
C TYR A 231 -14.37 -7.46 -4.59
N GLN A 232 -13.67 -7.83 -5.66
CA GLN A 232 -13.68 -7.06 -6.91
C GLN A 232 -14.90 -7.37 -7.77
N SER A 233 -15.47 -8.58 -7.60
CA SER A 233 -16.64 -9.06 -8.34
C SER A 233 -17.95 -8.98 -7.56
N ASN A 234 -17.98 -8.36 -6.38
CA ASN A 234 -19.15 -8.31 -5.47
C ASN A 234 -19.70 -9.69 -5.06
N THR A 235 -18.95 -10.78 -5.28
CA THR A 235 -19.43 -12.16 -5.07
C THR A 235 -19.14 -12.67 -3.67
N GLU A 236 -18.14 -12.13 -2.96
CA GLU A 236 -17.93 -12.37 -1.54
C GLU A 236 -17.32 -11.14 -0.86
N LEU A 237 -18.00 -10.63 0.16
CA LEU A 237 -17.48 -9.60 1.07
C LEU A 237 -16.89 -10.32 2.29
N ASN A 238 -15.65 -10.79 2.15
CA ASN A 238 -14.92 -11.34 3.29
C ASN A 238 -14.52 -10.18 4.21
N HIS A 239 -15.35 -9.98 5.23
CA HIS A 239 -15.21 -8.97 6.29
C HIS A 239 -15.38 -7.53 5.82
N ASP A 240 -16.63 -7.09 5.72
CA ASP A 240 -16.88 -5.66 5.52
C ASP A 240 -16.25 -4.82 6.63
N PRO A 241 -15.61 -3.70 6.26
CA PRO A 241 -15.10 -2.75 7.23
C PRO A 241 -16.26 -2.20 8.08
N THR A 242 -15.95 -1.82 9.32
CA THR A 242 -16.88 -1.13 10.23
C THR A 242 -17.33 0.25 9.72
N TYR A 243 -16.85 0.67 8.56
CA TYR A 243 -17.14 1.94 7.91
C TYR A 243 -17.21 1.75 6.38
N ILE A 244 -18.10 2.50 5.74
CA ILE A 244 -18.21 2.65 4.29
C ILE A 244 -17.66 4.01 3.90
N ILE A 245 -16.90 4.01 2.82
CA ILE A 245 -16.30 5.20 2.21
C ILE A 245 -17.01 5.49 0.90
N ASN A 246 -17.59 6.68 0.81
CA ASN A 246 -18.11 7.24 -0.43
C ASN A 246 -17.11 8.27 -0.95
N PHE A 247 -16.58 8.04 -2.16
CA PHE A 247 -15.69 9.00 -2.81
C PHE A 247 -16.46 9.87 -3.80
N ASP A 248 -16.56 11.17 -3.49
CA ASP A 248 -17.05 12.17 -4.44
C ASP A 248 -15.88 12.65 -5.32
N ALA A 249 -15.83 12.15 -6.55
CA ALA A 249 -14.78 12.46 -7.51
C ALA A 249 -14.79 13.93 -7.97
N ASN A 250 -15.93 14.63 -7.87
CA ASN A 250 -16.03 16.04 -8.23
C ASN A 250 -15.48 16.93 -7.12
N LYS A 251 -15.80 16.60 -5.86
CA LYS A 251 -15.32 17.34 -4.68
C LYS A 251 -13.96 16.86 -4.18
N ARG A 252 -13.44 15.75 -4.71
CA ARG A 252 -12.22 15.06 -4.24
C ARG A 252 -12.26 14.78 -2.74
N LEU A 253 -13.42 14.34 -2.27
CA LEU A 253 -13.67 14.18 -0.85
C LEU A 253 -14.16 12.77 -0.55
N PHE A 254 -13.60 12.18 0.50
CA PHE A 254 -14.11 10.96 1.09
C PHE A 254 -15.14 11.33 2.16
N GLN A 255 -16.33 10.79 2.03
CA GLN A 255 -17.33 10.76 3.09
C GLN A 255 -17.30 9.39 3.73
N ILE A 256 -17.36 9.35 5.05
CA ILE A 256 -17.22 8.12 5.81
C ILE A 256 -18.43 7.97 6.70
N SER A 257 -19.08 6.83 6.58
CA SER A 257 -20.21 6.44 7.40
C SER A 257 -19.87 5.15 8.13
N THR A 258 -20.13 5.08 9.42
CA THR A 258 -20.04 3.81 10.15
C THR A 258 -21.15 2.87 9.69
N VAL A 259 -20.83 1.59 9.54
CA VAL A 259 -21.84 0.54 9.32
C VAL A 259 -22.36 0.15 10.70
N ASN A 260 -23.64 0.41 10.95
CA ASN A 260 -24.32 -0.02 12.18
C ASN A 260 -24.49 -1.53 12.22
#